data_AF-A0A0U3AVV8-F1
#
_entry.id   AF-A0A0U3AVV8-F1
#
_cell.length_a   1.000
_cell.length_b   1.000
_cell.length_c   1.000
_cell.angle_alpha   90.00
_cell.angle_beta   90.00
_cell.angle_gamma   90.00
#
_symmetry.space_group_name_H-M   'P 1'
#
loop_
_entity.id
_entity.type
_entity.pdbx_description
1 polymer ?
#
loop_
_entity_poly.entity_id
_entity_poly.type
_entity_poly.pdbx_seq_one_letter_code
_entity_poly.pdbx_strand_id
1 'polypeptide(L)' 'MVKKVKLIVFDCRCGGEPKGPEPVPGCHDRWRISCAVALCEAMNTGQGKEDVIKGWNRLSSSFYR' A
#
# COMPACT_ATOMS: atom_id res chain seq x y z
N MET A 1 -16.44 29.98 2.96
CA MET A 1 -15.08 29.96 2.37
C MET A 1 -14.61 28.51 2.29
N VAL A 2 -14.50 27.92 1.10
CA VAL A 2 -14.01 26.54 0.93
C VAL A 2 -12.50 26.61 0.72
N LYS A 3 -11.70 26.13 1.68
CA LYS A 3 -10.24 26.03 1.52
C LYS A 3 -9.97 24.98 0.46
N LYS A 4 -9.40 25.39 -0.68
CA LYS A 4 -8.86 24.46 -1.68
C LYS A 4 -7.62 23.81 -1.08
N VAL A 5 -7.76 22.57 -0.62
CA VAL A 5 -6.62 21.74 -0.22
C VAL A 5 -5.99 21.21 -1.51
N LYS A 6 -4.73 21.58 -1.78
CA LYS A 6 -3.96 21.03 -2.89
C LYS A 6 -3.54 19.62 -2.48
N LEU A 7 -4.15 18.60 -3.08
CA LEU A 7 -3.71 17.22 -2.91
C LEU A 7 -2.35 17.10 -3.60
N ILE A 8 -1.27 17.07 -2.83
CA ILE A 8 0.06 16.75 -3.35
C ILE A 8 0.15 15.24 -3.34
N VAL A 9 -0.06 14.63 -4.51
CA VAL A 9 0.21 13.20 -4.72
C VAL A 9 1.72 13.09 -4.92
N PHE A 10 2.43 12.65 -3.91
CA PHE A 10 3.81 12.20 -4.09
C PHE A 10 3.75 10.82 -4.73
N ASP A 11 4.54 10.57 -5.78
CA ASP A 11 4.83 9.23 -6.31
C ASP A 11 5.66 8.46 -5.26
N CYS A 12 4.98 8.12 -4.18
CA CYS A 12 5.58 7.66 -2.96
C CYS A 12 5.77 6.15 -3.08
N ARG A 13 6.82 5.74 -3.81
CA ARG A 13 7.34 4.38 -3.68
C ARG A 13 7.93 4.30 -2.28
N CYS A 14 7.28 3.57 -1.39
CA CYS A 14 7.77 3.42 -0.03
C CYS A 14 9.21 2.86 -0.07
N GLY A 15 10.15 3.57 0.55
CA GLY A 15 11.50 3.08 0.82
C GLY A 15 11.63 2.38 2.17
N GLY A 16 10.54 2.33 2.95
CA GLY A 16 10.50 1.67 4.26
C GLY A 16 10.28 0.16 4.17
N GLU A 17 10.28 -0.49 5.33
CA GLU A 17 9.96 -1.90 5.44
C GLU A 17 8.45 -2.12 5.24
N PRO A 18 8.03 -2.94 4.27
CA PRO A 18 6.62 -3.21 4.06
C PRO A 18 6.06 -4.14 5.15
N LYS A 19 4.82 -3.88 5.55
CA LYS A 19 4.01 -4.70 6.46
C LYS A 19 2.98 -5.48 5.65
N GLY A 20 2.95 -6.80 5.84
CA GLY A 20 2.04 -7.71 5.14
C GLY A 20 2.77 -8.81 4.36
N PRO A 21 2.07 -9.55 3.48
CA PRO A 21 0.63 -9.49 3.23
C PRO A 21 -0.17 -9.98 4.44
N GLU A 22 -1.14 -9.19 4.88
CA GLU A 22 -2.01 -9.52 6.01
C GLU A 22 -3.48 -9.60 5.57
N PRO A 23 -4.28 -10.53 6.12
CA PRO A 23 -5.71 -10.60 5.83
C PRO A 23 -6.44 -9.38 6.42
N VAL A 24 -7.39 -8.84 5.66
CA VAL A 24 -8.25 -7.74 6.11
C VAL A 24 -9.35 -8.30 7.01
N PRO A 25 -9.46 -7.87 8.27
CA PRO A 25 -10.48 -8.36 9.19
C PRO A 25 -11.89 -8.18 8.63
N GLY A 26 -12.72 -9.22 8.77
CA GLY A 26 -14.11 -9.21 8.29
C GLY A 26 -14.28 -9.30 6.78
N CYS A 27 -13.21 -9.48 6.00
CA CYS A 27 -13.27 -9.68 4.56
C CYS A 27 -12.78 -11.08 4.17
N HIS A 28 -13.54 -11.80 3.34
CA HIS A 28 -13.09 -13.06 2.78
C HIS A 28 -12.08 -12.82 1.66
N ASP A 29 -10.95 -13.55 1.70
CA ASP A 29 -9.87 -13.51 0.73
C ASP A 29 -9.39 -12.10 0.34
N ARG A 30 -9.36 -11.18 1.30
CA ARG A 30 -8.87 -9.83 1.08
C ARG A 30 -7.59 -9.61 1.86
N TRP A 31 -6.57 -9.12 1.16
CA TRP A 31 -5.22 -8.97 1.70
C TRP A 31 -4.75 -7.53 1.55
N ARG A 32 -3.88 -7.11 2.46
CA ARG A 32 -3.26 -5.78 2.48
C ARG A 32 -1.74 -5.91 2.59
N ILE A 33 -1.03 -5.08 1.83
CA ILE A 33 0.36 -4.72 2.07
C ILE A 33 0.40 -3.22 2.26
N SER A 34 1.14 -2.74 3.26
CA SER A 34 1.28 -1.31 3.53
C SER A 34 2.72 -0.98 3.91
N CYS A 35 3.07 0.29 3.80
CA CYS A 35 4.35 0.79 4.27
C CYS A 35 4.19 2.25 4.66
N ALA A 36 4.73 2.62 5.82
CA ALA A 36 4.68 3.97 6.34
C ALA A 36 6.07 4.41 6.77
N VAL A 37 6.47 5.59 6.32
CA VAL A 37 7.62 6.35 6.81
C VAL A 37 7.16 7.77 7.16
N ALA A 38 8.04 8.60 7.72
CA ALA A 38 7.67 9.88 8.34
C ALA A 38 6.78 10.81 7.47
N LEU A 39 6.93 10.79 6.15
CA LEU A 39 6.21 11.69 5.22
C LEU A 39 5.42 10.94 4.12
N CYS A 40 5.32 9.62 4.22
CA CYS A 40 4.84 8.80 3.11
C CYS A 40 4.15 7.53 3.61
N GLU A 41 2.96 7.28 3.07
CA GLU A 41 2.21 6.05 3.28
C GLU A 41 1.85 5.45 1.93
N ALA A 42 2.18 4.19 1.72
CA ALA A 42 1.83 3.41 0.54
C ALA A 42 1.04 2.18 0.97
N MET A 43 0.00 1.84 0.22
CA MET A 43 -0.87 0.70 0.52
C MET A 43 -1.33 0.03 -0.77
N ASN A 44 -1.32 -1.30 -0.79
CA ASN A 44 -2.00 -2.10 -1.79
C ASN A 44 -2.99 -3.04 -1.11
N THR A 45 -4.19 -3.18 -1.67
CA THR A 45 -5.25 -4.06 -1.14
C THR A 45 -6.03 -4.67 -2.28
N GLY A 46 -6.30 -5.96 -2.19
CA GLY A 46 -6.92 -6.73 -3.26
C GLY A 46 -7.42 -8.08 -2.80
N GLN A 47 -8.04 -8.79 -3.73
CA GLN A 47 -8.48 -10.17 -3.53
C GLN A 47 -7.34 -11.12 -3.87
N GLY A 48 -7.13 -12.16 -3.07
CA GLY A 48 -6.03 -13.11 -3.25
C GLY A 48 -4.68 -12.56 -2.77
N LYS A 49 -3.97 -13.36 -1.97
CA LYS A 49 -2.65 -13.00 -1.42
C LYS A 49 -1.63 -12.69 -2.54
N GLU A 50 -1.59 -13.54 -3.55
CA GLU A 50 -0.63 -13.43 -4.66
C GLU A 50 -0.85 -12.17 -5.51
N ASP A 51 -2.10 -11.79 -5.75
CA ASP A 51 -2.40 -10.64 -6.59
C ASP A 51 -2.10 -9.34 -5.85
N VAL A 52 -2.27 -9.30 -4.54
CA VAL A 52 -1.81 -8.20 -3.69
C VAL A 52 -0.28 -8.09 -3.69
N ILE A 53 0.44 -9.22 -3.66
CA ILE A 53 1.91 -9.23 -3.81
C ILE A 53 2.33 -8.72 -5.19
N LYS A 54 1.73 -9.24 -6.27
CA LYS A 54 2.04 -8.81 -7.66
C LYS A 54 1.79 -7.32 -7.85
N GLY A 55 0.67 -6.81 -7.33
CA GLY A 55 0.34 -5.39 -7.36
C GLY A 55 1.35 -4.55 -6.57
N TRP A 56 1.75 -5.01 -5.38
CA TRP A 56 2.73 -4.32 -4.56
C TRP A 56 4.11 -4.25 -5.25
N ASN A 57 4.56 -5.35 -5.84
CA ASN A 57 5.84 -5.39 -6.55
C ASN A 57 5.88 -4.48 -7.79
N ARG A 58 4.73 -4.01 -8.30
CA ARG A 58 4.68 -2.97 -9.34
C ARG A 58 4.76 -1.54 -8.78
N LEU A 59 4.36 -1.36 -7.51
CA LEU A 59 4.20 -0.06 -6.85
C LEU A 59 5.37 0.30 -5.91
N SER A 60 6.14 -0.69 -5.46
CA SER A 60 7.16 -0.54 -4.43
C SER A 60 8.56 -0.85 -4.94
N SER A 61 9.57 -0.20 -4.34
CA SER A 61 10.98 -0.60 -4.48
C SER A 61 11.38 -1.72 -3.51
N SER A 62 10.52 -2.07 -2.57
CA SER A 62 10.68 -3.20 -1.66
C SER A 62 9.80 -4.37 -2.13
N PHE A 63 10.44 -5.39 -2.69
CA PHE A 63 9.78 -6.53 -3.32
C PHE A 63 9.52 -7.66 -2.32
N TYR A 64 8.31 -8.22 -2.36
CA TYR A 64 8.04 -9.53 -1.77
C TYR A 64 8.42 -10.63 -2.77
N ARG A 65 9.05 -11.69 -2.26
CA ARG A 65 9.34 -12.91 -3.03
C ARG A 65 8.24 -13.94 -2.84
#